data_AF-X6P1P1-F1
#
_entry.id   AF-X6P1P1-F1
#
_cell.length_a   1.000
_cell.length_b   1.000
_cell.length_c   1.000
_cell.angle_alpha   90.00
_cell.angle_beta   90.00
_cell.angle_gamma   90.00
#
_symmetry.space_group_name_H-M   'P 1'
#
loop_
_entity.id
_entity.type
_entity.pdbx_description
1 polymer ?
#
loop_
_entity_poly.entity_id
_entity_poly.type
_entity_poly.pdbx_seq_one_letter_code
_entity_poly.pdbx_strand_id
1 'polypeptide(L)'
;MSYKAFTCFSRLKSLEERILELLKGNNNDSTSHFQIFDNDEQEITNDQQLEIAFKTQPVFLFVDFVHSFVFIYDEKKNSEDEKKRDGCHKIMNPLVLLTGAAKYDSSDYLSGVKIDLMMFQNLFEEKYGYKVYCTYDPNKPETESLTSNQLDVFVKNHYSNLINTNNNKHNYDSLIFVWCGHGSTKDGEDVLITSDDEFKIFKNIQDLFTKVFVRKSKIFIKNACRGNEDPERVKRGTQQWYNKESDTLIIFPTTKNKQIYDSMGPGKGSYFTNYFYDVMTENISSPKPLTDILDKSTEPENKLWIKANSKAHKMVSEMINNKQQGIIVVSTNIDQLAKSNSQIYQQNIHFSMMINSNEYMKQKLTIGPYSICSFHSQNIVFVDITIDGCVYA
;
A
#
# COMPACT_ATOMS: atom_id res chain seq x y z
N MET A 1 33.03 -7.74 18.53
CA MET A 1 33.50 -9.09 18.17
C MET A 1 33.61 -9.15 16.65
N SER A 2 34.83 -9.24 16.11
CA SER A 2 35.08 -9.37 14.68
C SER A 2 35.17 -10.86 14.35
N TYR A 3 34.20 -11.38 13.60
CA TYR A 3 34.17 -12.80 13.23
C TYR A 3 35.26 -13.10 12.20
N LYS A 4 36.23 -13.90 12.62
CA LYS A 4 37.30 -14.51 11.83
C LYS A 4 36.74 -15.64 10.94
N ALA A 5 35.66 -15.38 10.20
CA ALA A 5 34.93 -16.37 9.39
C ALA A 5 35.17 -16.22 7.87
N PHE A 6 35.86 -15.16 7.43
CA PHE A 6 35.89 -14.76 6.02
C PHE A 6 36.89 -15.51 5.11
N THR A 7 37.73 -16.41 5.64
CA THR A 7 38.77 -17.07 4.82
C THR A 7 38.36 -18.39 4.17
N CYS A 8 37.15 -18.89 4.41
CA CYS A 8 36.74 -20.23 3.92
C CYS A 8 35.95 -20.23 2.60
N PHE A 9 35.59 -19.07 2.05
CA PHE A 9 34.81 -18.99 0.80
C PHE A 9 35.66 -18.45 -0.36
N SER A 10 36.80 -19.06 -0.65
CA SER A 10 37.58 -18.72 -1.85
C SER A 10 37.00 -19.34 -3.13
N ARG A 11 35.83 -20.00 -3.05
CA ARG A 11 35.13 -20.66 -4.15
C ARG A 11 33.64 -20.40 -4.04
N LEU A 12 33.03 -19.92 -5.12
CA LEU A 12 31.60 -19.61 -5.22
C LEU A 12 30.74 -20.82 -4.91
N LYS A 13 31.12 -21.99 -5.42
CA LYS A 13 30.42 -23.25 -5.14
C LYS A 13 30.30 -23.57 -3.64
N SER A 14 31.36 -23.30 -2.87
CA SER A 14 31.33 -23.54 -1.41
C SER A 14 30.45 -22.54 -0.67
N LEU A 15 30.33 -21.31 -1.18
CA LEU A 15 29.39 -20.32 -0.68
C LEU A 15 27.94 -20.72 -0.98
N GLU A 16 27.66 -21.16 -2.21
CA GLU A 16 26.34 -21.66 -2.64
C GLU A 16 25.89 -22.87 -1.80
N GLU A 17 26.78 -23.84 -1.57
CA GLU A 17 26.52 -24.99 -0.71
C GLU A 17 26.16 -24.56 0.73
N ARG A 18 26.85 -23.54 1.25
CA ARG A 18 26.58 -23.03 2.60
C ARG A 18 25.24 -22.29 2.68
N ILE A 19 24.89 -21.52 1.65
CA ILE A 19 23.58 -20.87 1.53
C ILE A 19 22.49 -21.96 1.52
N LEU A 20 22.66 -23.03 0.74
CA LEU A 20 21.72 -24.16 0.72
C LEU A 20 21.60 -24.86 2.07
N GLU A 21 22.70 -25.06 2.80
CA GLU A 21 22.67 -25.63 4.16
C GLU A 21 21.85 -24.77 5.13
N LEU A 22 22.02 -23.44 5.09
CA LEU A 22 21.27 -22.51 5.93
C LEU A 22 19.78 -22.52 5.59
N LEU A 23 19.43 -22.70 4.31
CA LEU A 23 18.04 -22.74 3.86
C LEU A 23 17.34 -24.04 4.26
N LYS A 24 18.03 -25.18 4.22
CA LYS A 24 17.49 -26.48 4.66
C LYS A 24 17.08 -26.49 6.13
N GLY A 25 17.69 -25.64 6.97
CA GLY A 25 17.32 -25.52 8.38
C GLY A 25 15.92 -24.94 8.62
N ASN A 26 15.34 -24.25 7.63
CA ASN A 26 14.13 -23.46 7.82
C ASN A 26 12.87 -23.99 7.11
N ASN A 27 12.95 -24.90 6.13
CA ASN A 27 11.83 -25.66 5.57
C ASN A 27 12.31 -26.66 4.50
N ASN A 28 11.58 -27.76 4.30
CA ASN A 28 11.97 -28.94 3.52
C ASN A 28 11.99 -28.79 1.97
N ASP A 29 11.90 -27.59 1.40
CA ASP A 29 11.79 -27.43 -0.06
C ASP A 29 13.14 -27.07 -0.70
N SER A 30 13.89 -28.09 -1.13
CA SER A 30 15.31 -28.01 -1.48
C SER A 30 15.62 -27.61 -2.93
N THR A 31 14.72 -26.91 -3.63
CA THR A 31 14.84 -26.63 -5.08
C THR A 31 14.83 -25.13 -5.42
N SER A 32 15.17 -24.28 -4.46
CA SER A 32 15.26 -22.84 -4.72
C SER A 32 16.51 -22.52 -5.55
N HIS A 33 16.33 -22.07 -6.79
CA HIS A 33 17.38 -21.37 -7.53
C HIS A 33 17.59 -20.00 -6.91
N PHE A 34 18.83 -19.55 -6.82
CA PHE A 34 19.19 -18.22 -6.30
C PHE A 34 20.39 -17.65 -7.08
N GLN A 35 20.51 -16.33 -7.02
CA GLN A 35 21.63 -15.54 -7.53
C GLN A 35 22.30 -14.82 -6.37
N ILE A 36 23.61 -14.56 -6.49
CA ILE A 36 24.38 -13.84 -5.48
C ILE A 36 24.84 -12.52 -6.09
N PHE A 37 24.67 -11.41 -5.38
CA PHE A 37 25.09 -10.07 -5.80
C PHE A 37 26.09 -9.47 -4.82
N ASP A 38 27.02 -8.67 -5.33
CA ASP A 38 27.95 -7.88 -4.52
C ASP A 38 27.35 -6.53 -4.05
N ASN A 39 28.18 -5.68 -3.43
CA ASN A 39 27.80 -4.35 -2.95
C ASN A 39 27.29 -3.40 -4.04
N ASP A 40 27.73 -3.59 -5.27
CA ASP A 40 27.41 -2.74 -6.41
C ASP A 40 26.27 -3.34 -7.24
N GLU A 41 25.51 -4.28 -6.66
CA GLU A 41 24.42 -5.01 -7.28
C GLU A 41 24.86 -5.80 -8.53
N GLN A 42 26.13 -6.23 -8.60
CA GLN A 42 26.63 -7.06 -9.69
C GLN A 42 26.51 -8.54 -9.36
N GLU A 43 25.95 -9.32 -10.28
CA GLU A 43 25.80 -10.76 -10.12
C GLU A 43 27.16 -11.47 -10.11
N ILE A 44 27.39 -12.26 -9.07
CA ILE A 44 28.57 -13.10 -8.86
C ILE A 44 28.29 -14.49 -9.44
N THR A 45 28.85 -14.75 -10.60
CA THR A 45 28.68 -15.99 -11.37
C THR A 45 29.93 -16.88 -11.40
N ASN A 46 31.07 -16.39 -10.89
CA ASN A 46 32.33 -17.14 -10.82
C ASN A 46 33.23 -16.72 -9.64
N ASP A 47 34.28 -17.53 -9.38
CA ASP A 47 35.22 -17.34 -8.28
C ASP A 47 35.98 -15.99 -8.35
N GLN A 48 36.27 -15.48 -9.55
CA GLN A 48 37.01 -14.22 -9.72
C GLN A 48 36.15 -13.02 -9.30
N GLN A 49 34.86 -13.02 -9.65
CA GLN A 49 33.91 -11.99 -9.20
C GLN A 49 33.74 -12.03 -7.67
N LEU A 50 33.67 -13.23 -7.10
CA LEU A 50 33.60 -13.39 -5.65
C LEU A 50 34.87 -12.84 -4.95
N GLU A 51 36.05 -13.10 -5.51
CA GLU A 51 37.31 -12.55 -4.99
C GLU A 51 37.35 -11.02 -5.08
N ILE A 52 36.82 -10.43 -6.15
CA ILE A 52 36.68 -8.97 -6.30
C ILE A 52 35.75 -8.42 -5.22
N ALA A 53 34.59 -9.05 -5.00
CA ALA A 53 33.65 -8.64 -3.95
C ALA A 53 34.30 -8.66 -2.55
N PHE A 54 35.16 -9.65 -2.25
CA PHE A 54 35.90 -9.71 -0.98
C PHE A 54 37.02 -8.66 -0.85
N LYS A 55 37.48 -8.05 -1.94
CA LYS A 55 38.45 -6.94 -1.90
C LYS A 55 37.80 -5.60 -1.54
N THR A 56 36.49 -5.47 -1.73
CA THR A 56 35.71 -4.28 -1.35
C THR A 56 35.35 -4.34 0.14
N GLN A 57 35.71 -3.32 0.92
CA GLN A 57 35.36 -3.24 2.34
C GLN A 57 34.37 -2.10 2.61
N PRO A 58 33.31 -2.33 3.40
CA PRO A 58 32.87 -3.62 3.97
C PRO A 58 32.34 -4.61 2.91
N VAL A 59 32.44 -5.92 3.16
CA VAL A 59 31.92 -6.95 2.26
C VAL A 59 30.45 -7.23 2.59
N PHE A 60 29.55 -6.98 1.64
CA PHE A 60 28.18 -7.48 1.68
C PHE A 60 27.93 -8.37 0.46
N LEU A 61 27.15 -9.42 0.68
CA LEU A 61 26.68 -10.32 -0.35
C LEU A 61 25.17 -10.44 -0.20
N PHE A 62 24.44 -10.18 -1.27
CA PHE A 62 22.99 -10.32 -1.31
C PHE A 62 22.64 -11.62 -2.02
N VAL A 63 21.66 -12.36 -1.50
CA VAL A 63 21.17 -13.60 -2.11
C VAL A 63 19.74 -13.34 -2.58
N ASP A 64 19.53 -13.35 -3.89
CA ASP A 64 18.21 -13.21 -4.49
C ASP A 64 17.67 -14.58 -4.92
N PHE A 65 16.44 -14.89 -4.54
CA PHE A 65 15.83 -16.18 -4.85
C PHE A 65 15.10 -16.11 -6.18
N VAL A 66 15.77 -16.56 -7.24
CA VAL A 66 15.15 -16.76 -8.56
C VAL A 66 14.22 -17.95 -8.48
N HIS A 67 12.94 -17.73 -8.19
CA HIS A 67 11.96 -18.77 -8.44
C HIS A 67 11.95 -19.08 -9.93
N SER A 68 12.37 -20.31 -10.29
CA SER A 68 12.28 -20.85 -11.64
C SER A 68 10.81 -20.99 -12.06
N PHE A 69 10.19 -19.86 -12.40
CA PHE A 69 9.10 -19.85 -13.35
C PHE A 69 9.73 -19.93 -14.73
N VAL A 70 9.60 -21.09 -15.37
CA VAL A 70 9.83 -21.22 -16.80
C VAL A 70 8.81 -20.32 -17.49
N PHE A 71 9.20 -19.07 -17.77
CA PHE A 71 8.48 -18.24 -18.71
C PHE A 71 8.67 -18.86 -20.09
N ILE A 72 7.63 -19.53 -20.59
CA ILE A 72 7.49 -19.71 -22.03
C ILE A 72 7.18 -18.32 -22.59
N TYR A 73 8.22 -17.55 -22.90
CA TYR A 73 8.07 -16.38 -23.75
C TYR A 73 7.77 -16.87 -25.16
N ASP A 74 6.50 -16.71 -25.56
CA ASP A 74 6.12 -16.71 -26.96
C ASP A 74 6.63 -15.39 -27.57
N GLU A 75 7.90 -15.36 -27.95
CA GLU A 75 8.51 -14.29 -28.73
C GLU A 75 7.92 -14.28 -30.13
N LYS A 76 6.76 -13.62 -30.27
CA LYS A 76 6.32 -12.93 -31.49
C LYS A 76 5.15 -12.02 -31.16
N LYS A 77 5.45 -10.81 -30.69
CA LYS A 77 4.51 -9.70 -30.87
C LYS A 77 5.25 -8.43 -31.29
N ASN A 78 4.91 -8.01 -32.50
CA ASN A 78 5.45 -6.88 -33.23
C ASN A 78 5.37 -5.58 -32.42
N SER A 79 6.44 -4.81 -32.53
CA SER A 79 6.71 -3.52 -31.91
C SER A 79 6.01 -2.35 -32.61
N GLU A 80 4.67 -2.32 -32.66
CA GLU A 80 3.92 -1.16 -33.16
C GLU A 80 2.67 -0.76 -32.32
N ASP A 81 2.40 -1.44 -31.20
CA ASP A 81 1.18 -1.22 -30.39
C ASP A 81 1.40 -0.37 -29.11
N GLU A 82 2.47 0.44 -29.03
CA GLU A 82 2.64 1.46 -27.97
C GLU A 82 1.80 2.74 -28.22
N LYS A 83 0.59 2.58 -28.76
CA LYS A 83 -0.43 3.62 -28.63
C LYS A 83 -1.02 3.55 -27.23
N LYS A 84 -0.49 4.41 -26.35
CA LYS A 84 -1.10 4.94 -25.11
C LYS A 84 -2.46 4.33 -24.79
N ARG A 85 -2.49 3.12 -24.23
CA ARG A 85 -3.69 2.64 -23.55
C ARG A 85 -3.66 3.28 -22.18
N ASP A 86 -4.38 4.39 -22.06
CA ASP A 86 -4.93 4.87 -20.79
C ASP A 86 -6.02 3.87 -20.33
N GLY A 87 -5.64 2.60 -20.27
CA GLY A 87 -6.51 1.45 -20.21
C GLY A 87 -6.84 1.19 -18.76
N CYS A 88 -7.94 1.75 -18.29
CA CYS A 88 -8.51 1.38 -17.00
C CYS A 88 -8.61 -0.16 -16.91
N HIS A 89 -7.96 -0.74 -15.90
CA HIS A 89 -8.01 -2.18 -15.65
C HIS A 89 -9.43 -2.55 -15.21
N LYS A 90 -10.16 -3.23 -16.08
CA LYS A 90 -11.49 -3.76 -15.78
C LYS A 90 -11.34 -5.11 -15.07
N ILE A 91 -11.85 -5.20 -13.85
CA ILE A 91 -11.93 -6.44 -13.08
C ILE A 91 -13.15 -7.23 -13.56
N MET A 92 -12.94 -8.33 -14.26
CA MET A 92 -14.01 -9.17 -14.81
C MET A 92 -14.21 -10.44 -14.00
N ASN A 93 -13.13 -11.03 -13.48
CA ASN A 93 -13.16 -12.32 -12.79
C ASN A 93 -12.14 -12.35 -11.66
N PRO A 94 -12.41 -11.62 -10.54
CA PRO A 94 -11.52 -11.62 -9.40
C PRO A 94 -11.65 -12.91 -8.59
N LEU A 95 -10.55 -13.32 -7.96
CA LEU A 95 -10.62 -14.20 -6.80
C LEU A 95 -11.06 -13.36 -5.60
N VAL A 96 -12.26 -13.60 -5.05
CA VAL A 96 -12.77 -12.88 -3.88
C VAL A 96 -12.67 -13.76 -2.64
N LEU A 97 -11.87 -13.33 -1.66
CA LEU A 97 -11.67 -13.98 -0.37
C LEU A 97 -12.22 -13.10 0.74
N LEU A 98 -13.33 -13.51 1.37
CA LEU A 98 -13.93 -12.83 2.51
C LEU A 98 -13.56 -13.58 3.80
N THR A 99 -12.87 -12.90 4.69
CA THR A 99 -12.36 -13.47 5.93
C THR A 99 -12.71 -12.56 7.11
N GLY A 100 -12.94 -13.15 8.28
CA GLY A 100 -13.21 -12.37 9.48
C GLY A 100 -13.58 -13.21 10.68
N ALA A 101 -13.55 -12.58 11.85
CA ALA A 101 -13.97 -13.16 13.11
C ALA A 101 -14.85 -12.15 13.87
N ALA A 102 -16.00 -12.62 14.33
CA ALA A 102 -16.91 -11.85 15.18
C ALA A 102 -16.76 -12.26 16.65
N LYS A 103 -16.44 -13.53 16.91
CA LYS A 103 -16.27 -14.10 18.24
C LYS A 103 -14.79 -14.40 18.51
N TYR A 104 -14.36 -14.05 19.72
CA TYR A 104 -12.99 -14.14 20.20
C TYR A 104 -12.94 -14.83 21.56
N ASP A 105 -11.78 -15.41 21.91
CA ASP A 105 -11.56 -16.11 23.17
C ASP A 105 -11.47 -15.14 24.35
N SER A 106 -10.73 -14.03 24.18
CA SER A 106 -10.56 -13.01 25.23
C SER A 106 -11.04 -11.60 24.85
N SER A 107 -11.21 -11.31 23.56
CA SER A 107 -11.65 -10.00 23.06
C SER A 107 -13.17 -9.86 22.98
N ASP A 108 -13.66 -8.61 22.88
CA ASP A 108 -15.09 -8.32 22.77
C ASP A 108 -15.72 -8.91 21.50
N TYR A 109 -16.97 -9.34 21.62
CA TYR A 109 -17.78 -9.83 20.52
C TYR A 109 -18.18 -8.70 19.55
N LEU A 110 -17.81 -8.83 18.29
CA LEU A 110 -18.09 -7.84 17.24
C LEU A 110 -19.32 -8.25 16.42
N SER A 111 -20.52 -8.01 16.96
CA SER A 111 -21.76 -8.42 16.27
C SER A 111 -21.94 -7.84 14.86
N GLY A 112 -21.34 -6.66 14.59
CA GLY A 112 -21.40 -5.98 13.29
C GLY A 112 -20.62 -6.72 12.19
N VAL A 113 -19.56 -7.46 12.54
CA VAL A 113 -18.71 -8.17 11.56
C VAL A 113 -19.49 -9.17 10.72
N LYS A 114 -20.47 -9.84 11.32
CA LYS A 114 -21.32 -10.82 10.61
C LYS A 114 -22.12 -10.15 9.51
N ILE A 115 -22.68 -8.98 9.82
CA ILE A 115 -23.47 -8.19 8.89
C ILE A 115 -22.56 -7.67 7.79
N ASP A 116 -21.36 -7.21 8.14
CA ASP A 116 -20.38 -6.73 7.16
C ASP A 116 -19.98 -7.82 6.17
N LEU A 117 -19.65 -9.02 6.66
CA LEU A 117 -19.30 -10.16 5.80
C LEU A 117 -20.47 -10.54 4.86
N MET A 118 -21.71 -10.56 5.38
CA MET A 118 -22.89 -10.81 4.56
C MET A 118 -23.12 -9.71 3.51
N MET A 119 -22.89 -8.44 3.87
CA MET A 119 -23.02 -7.32 2.94
C MET A 119 -21.96 -7.37 1.84
N PHE A 120 -20.70 -7.67 2.17
CA PHE A 120 -19.65 -7.87 1.17
C PHE A 120 -19.92 -9.07 0.28
N GLN A 121 -20.41 -10.18 0.84
CA GLN A 121 -20.78 -11.36 0.05
C GLN A 121 -21.88 -11.01 -0.93
N ASN A 122 -22.99 -10.43 -0.46
CA ASN A 122 -24.09 -10.00 -1.33
C ASN A 122 -23.64 -8.98 -2.38
N LEU A 123 -22.74 -8.05 -2.03
CA LEU A 123 -22.18 -7.12 -3.00
C LEU A 123 -21.41 -7.85 -4.11
N PHE A 124 -20.39 -8.62 -3.75
CA PHE A 124 -19.51 -9.22 -4.75
C PHE A 124 -20.16 -10.39 -5.50
N GLU A 125 -20.94 -11.22 -4.82
CA GLU A 125 -21.59 -12.39 -5.40
C GLU A 125 -22.85 -12.00 -6.16
N GLU A 126 -23.85 -11.40 -5.50
CA GLU A 126 -25.16 -11.14 -6.11
C GLU A 126 -25.16 -9.90 -7.00
N LYS A 127 -24.47 -8.82 -6.62
CA LYS A 127 -24.48 -7.58 -7.42
C LYS A 127 -23.45 -7.59 -8.53
N TYR A 128 -22.23 -8.03 -8.26
CA TYR A 128 -21.15 -8.08 -9.25
C TYR A 128 -21.05 -9.41 -10.01
N GLY A 129 -21.69 -10.49 -9.53
CA GLY A 129 -21.63 -11.80 -10.18
C GLY A 129 -20.28 -12.51 -10.00
N TYR A 130 -19.48 -12.12 -9.01
CA TYR A 130 -18.17 -12.71 -8.77
C TYR A 130 -18.28 -14.00 -7.96
N LYS A 131 -17.32 -14.90 -8.14
CA LYS A 131 -17.19 -16.07 -7.27
C LYS A 131 -16.55 -15.68 -5.95
N VAL A 132 -17.30 -15.86 -4.86
CA VAL A 132 -16.88 -15.50 -3.51
C VAL A 132 -16.57 -16.74 -2.68
N TYR A 133 -15.48 -16.70 -1.93
CA TYR A 133 -15.17 -17.68 -0.88
C TYR A 133 -15.16 -16.97 0.46
N CYS A 134 -16.03 -17.39 1.37
CA CYS A 134 -16.22 -16.77 2.67
C CYS A 134 -15.89 -17.77 3.79
N THR A 135 -15.20 -17.32 4.84
CA THR A 135 -14.96 -18.14 6.04
C THR A 135 -16.18 -18.20 6.97
N TYR A 136 -17.13 -17.29 6.81
CA TYR A 136 -18.35 -17.19 7.60
C TYR A 136 -19.55 -17.78 6.85
N ASP A 137 -20.33 -18.62 7.53
CA ASP A 137 -21.59 -19.18 7.08
C ASP A 137 -22.69 -18.79 8.09
N PRO A 138 -23.71 -18.00 7.70
CA PRO A 138 -24.73 -17.53 8.61
C PRO A 138 -25.59 -18.65 9.22
N ASN A 139 -25.55 -19.87 8.67
CA ASN A 139 -26.26 -21.04 9.20
C ASN A 139 -25.40 -21.85 10.18
N LYS A 140 -24.14 -21.47 10.39
CA LYS A 140 -23.15 -22.18 11.20
C LYS A 140 -22.49 -21.23 12.19
N PRO A 141 -23.06 -21.06 13.40
CA PRO A 141 -22.54 -20.13 14.41
C PRO A 141 -21.07 -20.36 14.78
N GLU A 142 -20.56 -21.58 14.64
CA GLU A 142 -19.15 -21.90 14.85
C GLU A 142 -18.20 -21.14 13.91
N THR A 143 -18.68 -20.69 12.76
CA THR A 143 -17.91 -19.89 11.78
C THR A 143 -17.82 -18.41 12.15
N GLU A 144 -18.47 -17.99 13.25
CA GLU A 144 -18.25 -16.66 13.83
C GLU A 144 -16.84 -16.52 14.44
N SER A 145 -16.16 -17.65 14.70
CA SER A 145 -14.76 -17.71 15.13
C SER A 145 -13.88 -18.16 13.97
N LEU A 146 -12.73 -17.51 13.79
CA LEU A 146 -11.74 -17.88 12.79
C LEU A 146 -10.34 -17.79 13.42
N THR A 147 -9.78 -18.95 13.75
CA THR A 147 -8.45 -19.06 14.35
C THR A 147 -7.33 -18.76 13.36
N SER A 148 -6.14 -18.47 13.89
CA SER A 148 -4.91 -18.24 13.14
C SER A 148 -4.59 -19.38 12.18
N ASN A 149 -4.75 -20.63 12.63
CA ASN A 149 -4.51 -21.81 11.80
C ASN A 149 -5.60 -21.99 10.71
N GLN A 150 -6.87 -21.75 11.03
CA GLN A 150 -7.94 -21.83 10.03
C GLN A 150 -7.78 -20.78 8.93
N LEU A 151 -7.39 -19.55 9.29
CA LEU A 151 -7.08 -18.50 8.31
C LEU A 151 -5.91 -18.90 7.41
N ASP A 152 -4.83 -19.45 7.97
CA ASP A 152 -3.68 -19.94 7.19
C ASP A 152 -4.08 -21.04 6.22
N VAL A 153 -4.84 -22.04 6.69
CA VAL A 153 -5.33 -23.14 5.85
C VAL A 153 -6.20 -22.61 4.73
N PHE A 154 -7.13 -21.69 5.03
CA PHE A 154 -8.00 -21.07 4.03
C PHE A 154 -7.20 -20.33 2.95
N VAL A 155 -6.30 -19.43 3.36
CA VAL A 155 -5.47 -18.64 2.44
C VAL A 155 -4.54 -19.54 1.61
N LYS A 156 -3.84 -20.49 2.25
CA LYS A 156 -2.92 -21.41 1.56
C LYS A 156 -3.63 -22.35 0.60
N ASN A 157 -4.84 -22.81 0.92
CA ASN A 157 -5.61 -23.65 0.01
C ASN A 157 -5.96 -22.91 -1.27
N HIS A 158 -6.44 -21.66 -1.16
CA HIS A 158 -6.74 -20.83 -2.33
C HIS A 158 -5.48 -20.48 -3.13
N TYR A 159 -4.38 -20.14 -2.46
CA TYR A 159 -3.08 -19.93 -3.11
C TYR A 159 -2.57 -21.17 -3.85
N SER A 160 -2.60 -22.33 -3.21
CA SER A 160 -2.15 -23.60 -3.80
C SER A 160 -2.99 -23.98 -5.02
N ASN A 161 -4.31 -23.73 -4.99
CA ASN A 161 -5.17 -23.96 -6.16
C ASN A 161 -4.81 -23.07 -7.35
N LEU A 162 -4.31 -21.85 -7.11
CA LEU A 162 -3.83 -20.96 -8.17
C LEU A 162 -2.54 -21.48 -8.83
N ILE A 163 -1.62 -22.04 -8.04
CA ILE A 163 -0.31 -22.51 -8.53
C ILE A 163 -0.39 -23.91 -9.14
N ASN A 164 -1.10 -24.83 -8.49
CA ASN A 164 -1.14 -26.24 -8.89
C ASN A 164 -1.97 -26.48 -10.16
N THR A 165 -2.85 -25.55 -10.53
CA THR A 165 -3.53 -25.66 -11.80
C THR A 165 -2.61 -25.13 -12.89
N ASN A 166 -1.86 -26.03 -13.55
CA ASN A 166 -1.02 -25.73 -14.73
C ASN A 166 -1.77 -24.99 -15.88
N ASN A 167 -3.09 -24.85 -15.79
CA ASN A 167 -3.94 -24.12 -16.72
C ASN A 167 -4.84 -23.08 -16.05
N ASN A 168 -4.55 -22.67 -14.81
CA ASN A 168 -5.29 -21.66 -14.05
C ASN A 168 -6.80 -21.79 -14.30
N LYS A 169 -7.40 -22.92 -13.89
CA LYS A 169 -8.74 -23.37 -14.38
C LYS A 169 -9.81 -22.29 -14.28
N HIS A 170 -9.66 -21.38 -13.31
CA HIS A 170 -10.56 -20.28 -13.07
C HIS A 170 -10.18 -18.98 -13.80
N ASN A 171 -8.95 -18.86 -14.29
CA ASN A 171 -8.40 -17.71 -15.02
C ASN A 171 -8.72 -16.38 -14.33
N TYR A 172 -8.37 -16.29 -13.04
CA TYR A 172 -8.61 -15.08 -12.26
C TYR A 172 -7.74 -13.93 -12.79
N ASP A 173 -8.38 -12.79 -13.05
CA ASP A 173 -7.71 -11.61 -13.59
C ASP A 173 -7.26 -10.63 -12.50
N SER A 174 -7.77 -10.80 -11.28
CA SER A 174 -7.58 -9.88 -10.15
C SER A 174 -7.76 -10.62 -8.81
N LEU A 175 -7.39 -9.96 -7.71
CA LEU A 175 -7.65 -10.41 -6.34
C LEU A 175 -8.46 -9.36 -5.58
N ILE A 176 -9.44 -9.81 -4.80
CA ILE A 176 -10.08 -9.02 -3.74
C ILE A 176 -9.98 -9.81 -2.44
N PHE A 177 -9.26 -9.28 -1.46
CA PHE A 177 -9.15 -9.86 -0.13
C PHE A 177 -9.78 -8.92 0.90
N VAL A 178 -10.69 -9.42 1.71
CA VAL A 178 -11.38 -8.66 2.75
C VAL A 178 -11.15 -9.30 4.11
N TRP A 179 -10.74 -8.50 5.08
CA TRP A 179 -10.71 -8.85 6.50
C TRP A 179 -11.74 -8.01 7.26
N CYS A 180 -12.63 -8.64 8.03
CA CYS A 180 -13.56 -8.00 8.97
C CYS A 180 -13.32 -8.51 10.40
N GLY A 181 -13.00 -7.65 11.36
CA GLY A 181 -12.77 -8.08 12.75
C GLY A 181 -11.88 -7.14 13.54
N HIS A 182 -11.18 -7.65 14.55
CA HIS A 182 -10.13 -6.91 15.25
C HIS A 182 -8.86 -6.80 14.40
N GLY A 183 -8.15 -5.69 14.58
CA GLY A 183 -6.86 -5.45 13.97
C GLY A 183 -6.02 -4.51 14.82
N SER A 184 -4.71 -4.51 14.61
CA SER A 184 -3.83 -3.59 15.34
C SER A 184 -2.64 -3.19 14.48
N THR A 185 -1.75 -2.40 15.07
CA THR A 185 -0.38 -2.20 14.60
C THR A 185 0.57 -2.80 15.62
N LYS A 186 1.47 -3.67 15.20
CA LYS A 186 2.54 -4.23 16.04
C LYS A 186 3.87 -3.96 15.36
N ASP A 187 4.80 -3.35 16.08
CA ASP A 187 6.15 -3.00 15.57
C ASP A 187 6.12 -2.19 14.26
N GLY A 188 5.10 -1.34 14.09
CA GLY A 188 4.89 -0.53 12.89
C GLY A 188 4.16 -1.25 11.75
N GLU A 189 3.91 -2.55 11.86
CA GLU A 189 3.24 -3.38 10.86
C GLU A 189 1.76 -3.56 11.16
N ASP A 190 0.94 -3.59 10.11
CA ASP A 190 -0.48 -3.89 10.21
C ASP A 190 -0.69 -5.37 10.51
N VAL A 191 -1.40 -5.68 11.60
CA VAL A 191 -1.76 -7.05 11.99
C VAL A 191 -3.27 -7.27 11.99
N LEU A 192 -3.68 -8.49 11.69
CA LEU A 192 -5.03 -9.03 11.87
C LEU A 192 -5.05 -9.81 13.19
N ILE A 193 -6.14 -9.72 13.95
CA ILE A 193 -6.31 -10.48 15.20
C ILE A 193 -7.37 -11.54 14.97
N THR A 194 -7.00 -12.81 15.07
CA THR A 194 -7.90 -13.96 14.88
C THR A 194 -8.64 -14.32 16.15
N SER A 195 -9.63 -15.21 16.08
CA SER A 195 -10.51 -15.51 17.23
C SER A 195 -9.78 -16.12 18.43
N ASP A 196 -8.64 -16.76 18.20
CA ASP A 196 -7.71 -17.29 19.21
C ASP A 196 -6.73 -16.22 19.75
N ASP A 197 -7.03 -14.93 19.50
CA ASP A 197 -6.25 -13.75 19.89
C ASP A 197 -4.79 -13.74 19.39
N GLU A 198 -4.50 -14.57 18.39
CA GLU A 198 -3.24 -14.63 17.68
C GLU A 198 -3.14 -13.52 16.62
N PHE A 199 -1.92 -13.08 16.34
CA PHE A 199 -1.65 -12.02 15.37
C PHE A 199 -1.16 -12.58 14.04
N LYS A 200 -1.76 -12.12 12.93
CA LYS A 200 -1.23 -12.33 11.59
C LYS A 200 -0.74 -11.04 10.99
N ILE A 201 0.53 -11.01 10.58
CA ILE A 201 1.11 -9.90 9.84
C ILE A 201 0.39 -9.80 8.49
N PHE A 202 -0.31 -8.69 8.26
CA PHE A 202 -1.13 -8.50 7.07
C PHE A 202 -0.30 -8.54 5.79
N LYS A 203 0.92 -8.00 5.85
CA LYS A 203 1.88 -8.01 4.75
C LYS A 203 2.19 -9.42 4.25
N ASN A 204 2.25 -10.43 5.13
CA ASN A 204 2.49 -11.81 4.71
C ASN A 204 1.39 -12.35 3.78
N ILE A 205 0.14 -11.93 3.99
CA ILE A 205 -0.98 -12.29 3.10
C ILE A 205 -0.85 -11.55 1.76
N GLN A 206 -0.43 -10.28 1.79
CA GLN A 206 -0.21 -9.49 0.57
C GLN A 206 0.91 -10.11 -0.28
N ASP A 207 2.07 -10.33 0.33
CA ASP A 207 3.28 -10.87 -0.33
C ASP A 207 3.00 -12.25 -0.93
N LEU A 208 2.18 -13.07 -0.27
CA LEU A 208 1.77 -14.37 -0.77
C LEU A 208 1.09 -14.25 -2.14
N PHE A 209 0.13 -13.36 -2.30
CA PHE A 209 -0.62 -13.24 -3.55
C PHE A 209 0.04 -12.33 -4.59
N THR A 210 0.89 -11.39 -4.20
CA THR A 210 1.61 -10.50 -5.13
C THR A 210 2.37 -11.29 -6.20
N LYS A 211 3.01 -12.39 -5.82
CA LYS A 211 3.76 -13.27 -6.73
C LYS A 211 2.89 -13.96 -7.78
N VAL A 212 1.59 -14.16 -7.50
CA VAL A 212 0.66 -14.86 -8.40
C VAL A 212 -0.12 -13.87 -9.28
N PHE A 213 -0.39 -12.67 -8.75
CA PHE A 213 -1.12 -11.61 -9.43
C PHE A 213 -0.18 -10.51 -9.95
N VAL A 214 0.89 -10.91 -10.64
CA VAL A 214 1.84 -9.98 -11.28
C VAL A 214 1.11 -9.21 -12.38
N ARG A 215 1.19 -7.86 -12.34
CA ARG A 215 0.50 -6.94 -13.28
C ARG A 215 -1.03 -7.09 -13.34
N LYS A 216 -1.62 -7.63 -12.28
CA LYS A 216 -3.07 -7.80 -12.12
C LYS A 216 -3.55 -6.99 -10.93
N SER A 217 -4.77 -6.45 -11.01
CA SER A 217 -5.34 -5.64 -9.93
C SER A 217 -5.49 -6.46 -8.64
N LYS A 218 -5.09 -5.89 -7.52
CA LYS A 218 -5.20 -6.47 -6.18
C LYS A 218 -5.88 -5.45 -5.27
N ILE A 219 -7.00 -5.82 -4.67
CA ILE A 219 -7.73 -4.97 -3.73
C ILE A 219 -7.71 -5.65 -2.37
N PHE A 220 -7.21 -4.96 -1.36
CA PHE A 220 -7.18 -5.41 0.02
C PHE A 220 -8.05 -4.48 0.86
N ILE A 221 -9.08 -5.01 1.53
CA ILE A 221 -9.96 -4.25 2.42
C ILE A 221 -9.74 -4.74 3.84
N LYS A 222 -9.13 -3.92 4.69
CA LYS A 222 -8.93 -4.22 6.11
C LYS A 222 -9.98 -3.48 6.93
N ASN A 223 -11.17 -4.05 7.02
CA ASN A 223 -12.27 -3.53 7.83
C ASN A 223 -12.11 -3.96 9.29
N ALA A 224 -11.13 -3.35 9.98
CA ALA A 224 -10.74 -3.79 11.32
C ALA A 224 -10.81 -2.69 12.38
N CYS A 225 -11.33 -3.03 13.57
CA CYS A 225 -11.25 -2.19 14.75
C CYS A 225 -9.79 -2.04 15.16
N ARG A 226 -9.25 -0.81 15.14
CA ARG A 226 -7.86 -0.49 15.47
C ARG A 226 -7.71 0.00 16.92
N GLY A 227 -7.92 -0.89 17.88
CA GLY A 227 -7.57 -0.72 19.30
C GLY A 227 -8.32 0.38 20.06
N ASN A 228 -8.23 0.31 21.40
CA ASN A 228 -8.91 1.23 22.33
C ASN A 228 -8.02 2.38 22.83
N GLU A 229 -6.78 2.51 22.34
CA GLU A 229 -5.94 3.63 22.76
C GLU A 229 -6.62 4.94 22.36
N ASP A 230 -6.87 5.79 23.37
CA ASP A 230 -7.31 7.16 23.15
C ASP A 230 -6.39 7.78 22.10
N PRO A 231 -6.93 8.51 21.11
CA PRO A 231 -6.14 9.03 20.02
C PRO A 231 -5.13 10.06 20.55
N GLU A 232 -3.96 9.60 20.98
CA GLU A 232 -2.80 10.46 21.06
C GLU A 232 -2.59 11.01 19.66
N ARG A 233 -2.34 12.32 19.56
CA ARG A 233 -2.07 13.00 18.29
C ARG A 233 -0.75 12.46 17.73
N VAL A 234 -0.80 11.30 17.08
CA VAL A 234 0.36 10.74 16.41
C VAL A 234 0.66 11.63 15.21
N LYS A 235 1.83 12.27 15.25
CA LYS A 235 2.42 12.91 14.08
C LYS A 235 2.44 11.87 12.97
N ARG A 236 1.84 12.18 11.81
CA ARG A 236 1.87 11.31 10.62
C ARG A 236 3.32 10.89 10.37
N GLY A 237 3.67 9.68 10.79
CA GLY A 237 4.88 9.04 10.29
C GLY A 237 4.73 8.91 8.78
N THR A 238 5.82 9.10 8.06
CA THR A 238 5.93 8.92 6.61
C THR A 238 5.83 7.44 6.25
N GLN A 239 4.74 6.78 6.65
CA GLN A 239 4.44 5.43 6.22
C GLN A 239 4.03 5.56 4.76
N GLN A 240 4.87 5.07 3.88
CA GLN A 240 4.69 5.17 2.44
C GLN A 240 3.52 4.25 2.04
N TRP A 241 2.33 4.82 1.85
CA TRP A 241 1.10 4.10 1.48
C TRP A 241 1.12 3.59 0.03
N TYR A 242 2.23 3.77 -0.66
CA TYR A 242 2.40 3.45 -2.06
C TYR A 242 3.59 2.51 -2.20
N ASN A 243 3.32 1.21 -2.13
CA ASN A 243 4.28 0.24 -2.64
C ASN A 243 4.17 0.29 -4.17
N LYS A 244 5.26 0.65 -4.84
CA LYS A 244 5.30 0.93 -6.30
C LYS A 244 5.08 -0.32 -7.16
N GLU A 245 4.76 -1.46 -6.54
CA GLU A 245 4.29 -2.68 -7.19
C GLU A 245 2.86 -2.43 -7.72
N SER A 246 2.81 -2.02 -8.99
CA SER A 246 1.94 -1.02 -9.61
C SER A 246 0.42 -1.21 -9.59
N ASP A 247 -0.13 -2.29 -9.03
CA ASP A 247 -1.52 -2.68 -9.24
C ASP A 247 -2.25 -3.08 -7.94
N THR A 248 -1.88 -2.46 -6.81
CA THR A 248 -2.44 -2.76 -5.49
C THR A 248 -3.19 -1.57 -4.90
N LEU A 249 -4.45 -1.77 -4.52
CA LEU A 249 -5.27 -0.84 -3.76
C LEU A 249 -5.51 -1.42 -2.36
N ILE A 250 -5.17 -0.67 -1.31
CA ILE A 250 -5.47 -1.05 0.07
C ILE A 250 -6.45 -0.06 0.66
N ILE A 251 -7.56 -0.55 1.19
CA ILE A 251 -8.64 0.24 1.77
C ILE A 251 -8.68 -0.03 3.27
N PHE A 252 -8.54 1.06 4.03
CA PHE A 252 -8.73 1.06 5.48
C PHE A 252 -9.91 1.99 5.80
N PRO A 253 -10.94 1.52 6.53
CA PRO A 253 -12.06 2.36 6.92
C PRO A 253 -11.67 3.55 7.79
N THR A 254 -10.58 3.41 8.56
CA THR A 254 -10.13 4.42 9.51
C THR A 254 -8.64 4.71 9.41
N THR A 255 -8.31 5.94 9.79
CA THR A 255 -6.93 6.34 10.03
C THR A 255 -6.37 5.58 11.24
N LYS A 256 -5.06 5.33 11.23
CA LYS A 256 -4.33 4.72 12.35
C LYS A 256 -4.73 5.41 13.69
N ASN A 257 -4.94 4.61 14.72
CA ASN A 257 -5.30 5.04 16.09
C ASN A 257 -6.65 5.76 16.23
N LYS A 258 -7.60 5.54 15.31
CA LYS A 258 -9.00 5.92 15.53
C LYS A 258 -9.86 4.68 15.67
N GLN A 259 -10.63 4.62 16.76
CA GLN A 259 -11.68 3.64 16.91
C GLN A 259 -12.69 3.77 15.78
N ILE A 260 -13.12 2.62 15.27
CA ILE A 260 -14.29 2.54 14.40
C ILE A 260 -15.49 2.48 15.33
N TYR A 261 -16.40 3.44 15.21
CA TYR A 261 -17.69 3.31 15.88
C TYR A 261 -18.52 2.30 15.10
N ASP A 262 -18.42 1.04 15.51
CA ASP A 262 -19.37 -0.01 15.17
C ASP A 262 -20.67 0.29 15.89
N SER A 263 -21.51 1.17 15.33
CA SER A 263 -22.96 0.92 15.32
C SER A 263 -23.72 2.11 14.75
N MET A 264 -24.55 1.82 13.74
CA MET A 264 -25.79 2.56 13.50
C MET A 264 -26.96 2.04 14.39
N GLY A 265 -26.63 1.36 15.50
CA GLY A 265 -27.51 0.56 16.34
C GLY A 265 -27.25 -0.96 16.26
N PRO A 266 -27.82 -1.75 17.19
CA PRO A 266 -27.74 -3.20 17.17
C PRO A 266 -28.35 -3.77 15.89
N GLY A 267 -27.73 -4.84 15.35
CA GLY A 267 -28.20 -5.46 14.11
C GLY A 267 -27.84 -4.69 12.84
N LYS A 268 -26.85 -3.79 12.90
CA LYS A 268 -26.28 -3.13 11.71
C LYS A 268 -24.78 -3.38 11.62
N GLY A 269 -24.28 -3.45 10.39
CA GLY A 269 -22.86 -3.50 10.08
C GLY A 269 -22.13 -2.20 10.43
N SER A 270 -20.83 -2.16 10.14
CA SER A 270 -20.02 -0.96 10.30
C SER A 270 -20.48 0.15 9.35
N TYR A 271 -20.23 1.41 9.72
CA TYR A 271 -20.57 2.55 8.87
C TYR A 271 -19.89 2.46 7.50
N PHE A 272 -18.63 2.03 7.49
CA PHE A 272 -17.86 1.85 6.26
C PHE A 272 -18.49 0.83 5.34
N THR A 273 -18.82 -0.37 5.82
CA THR A 273 -19.37 -1.41 4.96
C THR A 273 -20.73 -1.01 4.40
N ASN A 274 -21.59 -0.35 5.18
CA ASN A 274 -22.85 0.19 4.69
C ASN A 274 -22.63 1.21 3.56
N TYR A 275 -21.79 2.22 3.81
CA TYR A 275 -21.53 3.27 2.83
C TYR A 275 -20.84 2.71 1.57
N PHE A 276 -19.85 1.83 1.74
CA PHE A 276 -19.15 1.17 0.65
C PHE A 276 -20.11 0.33 -0.20
N TYR A 277 -21.00 -0.43 0.44
CA TYR A 277 -22.03 -1.21 -0.24
C TYR A 277 -22.95 -0.32 -1.09
N ASP A 278 -23.47 0.77 -0.51
CA ASP A 278 -24.39 1.68 -1.20
C ASP A 278 -23.71 2.35 -2.41
N VAL A 279 -22.51 2.89 -2.20
CA VAL A 279 -21.72 3.53 -3.26
C VAL A 279 -21.40 2.56 -4.38
N MET A 280 -20.91 1.36 -4.05
CA MET A 280 -20.55 0.36 -5.06
C MET A 280 -21.78 -0.13 -5.82
N THR A 281 -22.93 -0.27 -5.14
CA THR A 281 -24.19 -0.62 -5.80
C THR A 281 -24.68 0.49 -6.74
N GLU A 282 -24.62 1.76 -6.34
CA GLU A 282 -24.93 2.90 -7.22
C GLU A 282 -24.01 2.90 -8.46
N ASN A 283 -22.72 2.61 -8.27
CA ASN A 283 -21.73 2.59 -9.33
C ASN A 283 -21.95 1.48 -10.37
N ILE A 284 -22.61 0.38 -10.03
CA ILE A 284 -22.98 -0.65 -11.02
C ILE A 284 -23.96 -0.07 -12.05
N SER A 285 -24.96 0.67 -11.58
CA SER A 285 -25.99 1.28 -12.43
C SER A 285 -25.50 2.54 -13.15
N SER A 286 -24.61 3.30 -12.51
CA SER A 286 -24.06 4.55 -13.02
C SER A 286 -22.57 4.64 -12.67
N PRO A 287 -21.69 4.04 -13.49
CA PRO A 287 -20.25 4.02 -13.21
C PRO A 287 -19.70 5.43 -13.09
N LYS A 288 -19.19 5.76 -11.91
CA LYS A 288 -18.54 7.04 -11.61
C LYS A 288 -17.08 6.79 -11.25
N PRO A 289 -16.16 7.65 -11.71
CA PRO A 289 -14.80 7.69 -11.19
C PRO A 289 -14.82 7.81 -9.66
N LEU A 290 -13.84 7.18 -8.99
CA LEU A 290 -13.69 7.30 -7.53
C LEU A 290 -13.62 8.76 -7.06
N THR A 291 -13.04 9.64 -7.89
CA THR A 291 -12.97 11.08 -7.63
C THR A 291 -14.34 11.73 -7.46
N ASP A 292 -15.31 11.33 -8.27
CA ASP A 292 -16.65 11.94 -8.27
C ASP A 292 -17.46 11.51 -7.03
N ILE A 293 -17.16 10.33 -6.49
CA ILE A 293 -17.75 9.81 -5.27
C ILE A 293 -17.18 10.55 -4.05
N LEU A 294 -15.86 10.73 -4.02
CA LEU A 294 -15.18 11.46 -2.95
C LEU A 294 -15.68 12.92 -2.88
N ASP A 295 -15.97 13.52 -4.02
CA ASP A 295 -16.53 14.87 -4.13
C ASP A 295 -17.96 15.01 -3.54
N LYS A 296 -18.73 13.93 -3.40
CA LYS A 296 -20.07 13.97 -2.77
C LYS A 296 -20.02 13.90 -1.24
N SER A 297 -19.08 13.13 -0.70
CA SER A 297 -18.98 12.81 0.73
C SER A 297 -18.37 13.92 1.60
N THR A 298 -17.80 14.93 0.98
CA THR A 298 -17.00 15.95 1.66
C THR A 298 -17.83 17.20 1.95
N GLU A 299 -17.76 17.68 3.19
CA GLU A 299 -18.26 19.01 3.54
C GLU A 299 -17.74 20.05 2.53
N PRO A 300 -18.48 21.14 2.26
CA PRO A 300 -18.09 22.15 1.27
C PRO A 300 -16.64 22.64 1.45
N GLU A 301 -16.17 22.76 2.69
CA GLU A 301 -14.80 23.15 3.02
C GLU A 301 -13.76 22.10 2.59
N ASN A 302 -14.07 20.80 2.75
CA ASN A 302 -13.21 19.71 2.29
C ASN A 302 -13.14 19.64 0.76
N LYS A 303 -14.21 19.99 0.04
CA LYS A 303 -14.19 20.05 -1.43
C LYS A 303 -13.20 21.09 -1.93
N LEU A 304 -13.18 22.28 -1.31
CA LEU A 304 -12.25 23.34 -1.67
C LEU A 304 -10.80 22.94 -1.37
N TRP A 305 -10.56 22.27 -0.24
CA TRP A 305 -9.26 21.71 0.13
C TRP A 305 -8.76 20.68 -0.89
N ILE A 306 -9.60 19.69 -1.24
CA ILE A 306 -9.27 18.65 -2.23
C ILE A 306 -8.98 19.28 -3.59
N LYS A 307 -9.81 20.23 -4.02
CA LYS A 307 -9.63 20.95 -5.28
C LYS A 307 -8.32 21.74 -5.30
N ALA A 308 -7.95 22.39 -4.20
CA ALA A 308 -6.70 23.12 -4.07
C ALA A 308 -5.47 22.18 -4.17
N ASN A 309 -5.48 21.07 -3.44
CA ASN A 309 -4.40 20.07 -3.49
C ASN A 309 -4.31 19.38 -4.86
N SER A 310 -5.45 19.07 -5.50
CA SER A 310 -5.48 18.55 -6.87
C SER A 310 -4.82 19.50 -7.87
N LYS A 311 -5.07 20.80 -7.74
CA LYS A 311 -4.42 21.81 -8.59
C LYS A 311 -2.93 21.95 -8.29
N ALA A 312 -2.53 21.89 -7.01
CA ALA A 312 -1.12 21.89 -6.61
C ALA A 312 -0.36 20.69 -7.19
N HIS A 313 -0.94 19.49 -7.15
CA HIS A 313 -0.33 18.30 -7.77
C HIS A 313 -0.10 18.47 -9.27
N LYS A 314 -1.05 19.09 -10.00
CA LYS A 314 -0.85 19.40 -11.43
C LYS A 314 0.34 20.33 -11.64
N MET A 315 0.47 21.37 -10.81
CA MET A 315 1.61 22.29 -10.86
C MET A 315 2.94 21.59 -10.51
N VAL A 316 2.95 20.63 -9.58
CA VAL A 316 4.15 19.82 -9.28
C VAL A 316 4.58 19.02 -10.51
N SER A 317 3.64 18.34 -11.16
CA SER A 317 3.92 17.59 -12.40
C SER A 317 4.45 18.51 -13.52
N GLU A 318 3.89 19.71 -13.66
CA GLU A 318 4.40 20.72 -14.60
C GLU A 318 5.83 21.15 -14.26
N MET A 319 6.14 21.42 -12.98
CA MET A 319 7.50 21.76 -12.53
C MET A 319 8.50 20.63 -12.82
N ILE A 320 8.14 19.38 -12.52
CA ILE A 320 8.97 18.19 -12.80
C ILE A 320 9.24 18.06 -14.30
N ASN A 321 8.20 18.16 -15.14
CA ASN A 321 8.33 18.05 -16.60
C ASN A 321 9.22 19.15 -17.19
N ASN A 322 9.17 20.35 -16.60
CA ASN A 322 9.99 21.48 -17.01
C ASN A 322 11.39 21.49 -16.37
N LYS A 323 11.75 20.45 -15.58
CA LYS A 323 13.01 20.35 -14.84
C LYS A 323 13.25 21.56 -13.92
N GLN A 324 12.18 22.12 -13.36
CA GLN A 324 12.23 23.25 -12.44
C GLN A 324 12.42 22.75 -11.01
N GLN A 325 13.20 23.49 -10.21
CA GLN A 325 13.41 23.22 -8.79
C GLN A 325 12.65 24.24 -7.96
N GLY A 326 12.05 23.80 -6.86
CA GLY A 326 11.25 24.64 -6.00
C GLY A 326 10.27 23.86 -5.16
N ILE A 327 9.27 24.56 -4.63
CA ILE A 327 8.17 23.96 -3.86
C ILE A 327 6.83 24.55 -4.30
N ILE A 328 5.76 23.81 -3.98
CA ILE A 328 4.39 24.30 -4.06
C ILE A 328 3.77 24.27 -2.69
N VAL A 329 3.17 25.38 -2.29
CA VAL A 329 2.53 25.54 -0.98
C VAL A 329 1.05 25.78 -1.17
N VAL A 330 0.22 24.97 -0.50
CA VAL A 330 -1.22 25.17 -0.37
C VAL A 330 -1.48 25.60 1.06
N SER A 331 -2.01 26.81 1.30
CA SER A 331 -2.12 27.36 2.65
C SER A 331 -3.24 28.40 2.78
N THR A 332 -3.87 28.44 3.96
CA THR A 332 -4.85 29.48 4.35
C THR A 332 -4.20 30.77 4.85
N ASN A 333 -2.93 30.71 5.28
CA ASN A 333 -2.24 31.78 5.98
C ASN A 333 -1.01 32.33 5.24
N ILE A 334 -0.80 32.00 3.96
CA ILE A 334 0.43 32.35 3.22
C ILE A 334 0.73 33.85 3.26
N ASP A 335 -0.29 34.71 3.12
CA ASP A 335 -0.11 36.16 3.07
C ASP A 335 0.29 36.74 4.44
N GLN A 336 -0.03 36.04 5.54
CA GLN A 336 0.37 36.42 6.89
C GLN A 336 1.84 36.10 7.17
N LEU A 337 2.44 35.18 6.38
CA LEU A 337 3.84 34.77 6.53
C LEU A 337 4.81 35.71 5.80
N ALA A 338 4.29 36.64 5.00
CA ALA A 338 5.09 37.52 4.16
C ALA A 338 5.83 38.58 5.02
N LYS A 339 7.16 38.64 4.89
CA LYS A 339 7.98 39.69 5.54
C LYS A 339 8.41 40.74 4.51
N SER A 340 8.71 41.96 4.97
CA SER A 340 9.18 43.03 4.09
C SER A 340 10.61 42.74 3.60
N ASN A 341 10.88 43.03 2.33
CA ASN A 341 12.12 42.68 1.63
C ASN A 341 13.23 43.74 1.80
N SER A 342 13.30 44.45 2.92
CA SER A 342 14.22 45.59 3.07
C SER A 342 15.72 45.21 3.20
N GLN A 343 16.08 43.92 3.26
CA GLN A 343 17.46 43.44 3.45
C GLN A 343 17.84 42.25 2.53
N ILE A 344 17.71 42.41 1.21
CA ILE A 344 17.95 41.34 0.21
C ILE A 344 19.43 40.88 0.06
N TYR A 345 20.42 41.49 0.74
CA TYR A 345 21.83 41.16 0.50
C TYR A 345 22.35 39.87 1.18
N GLN A 346 21.49 38.92 1.54
CA GLN A 346 21.90 37.67 2.19
C GLN A 346 21.86 36.49 1.22
N GLN A 347 22.92 35.66 1.25
CA GLN A 347 23.06 34.46 0.42
C GLN A 347 22.00 33.39 0.70
N ASN A 348 21.27 33.48 1.81
CA ASN A 348 20.20 32.56 2.19
C ASN A 348 18.86 33.30 2.24
N ILE A 349 18.01 33.04 1.25
CA ILE A 349 16.71 33.69 1.15
C ILE A 349 15.69 32.87 1.95
N HIS A 350 15.17 33.50 3.00
CA HIS A 350 14.15 32.91 3.84
C HIS A 350 12.83 32.81 3.08
N PHE A 351 12.07 31.73 3.28
CA PHE A 351 10.78 31.51 2.63
C PHE A 351 9.81 32.70 2.76
N SER A 352 9.77 33.35 3.93
CA SER A 352 8.93 34.53 4.16
C SER A 352 9.23 35.73 3.24
N MET A 353 10.48 35.85 2.75
CA MET A 353 10.88 36.89 1.81
C MET A 353 10.50 36.54 0.36
N MET A 354 10.44 35.23 0.06
CA MET A 354 10.04 34.72 -1.26
C MET A 354 8.57 35.03 -1.58
N ILE A 355 7.70 35.09 -0.56
CA ILE A 355 6.25 35.35 -0.70
C ILE A 355 5.95 36.69 -1.39
N ASN A 356 6.76 37.72 -1.13
CA ASN A 356 6.59 39.05 -1.72
C ASN A 356 7.47 39.29 -2.97
N SER A 357 8.13 38.25 -3.48
CA SER A 357 9.09 38.39 -4.58
C SER A 357 8.59 37.75 -5.86
N ASN A 358 8.42 38.56 -6.90
CA ASN A 358 8.14 38.07 -8.27
C ASN A 358 9.33 37.27 -8.85
N GLU A 359 10.52 37.42 -8.27
CA GLU A 359 11.68 36.60 -8.63
C GLU A 359 11.50 35.14 -8.18
N TYR A 360 10.91 34.90 -7.01
CA TYR A 360 10.81 33.57 -6.42
C TYR A 360 9.41 32.96 -6.55
N MET A 361 8.35 33.72 -6.26
CA MET A 361 6.97 33.27 -6.39
C MET A 361 6.52 33.41 -7.85
N LYS A 362 6.47 32.30 -8.57
CA LYS A 362 6.16 32.30 -10.02
C LYS A 362 4.68 32.27 -10.32
N GLN A 363 3.90 31.63 -9.46
CA GLN A 363 2.46 31.51 -9.64
C GLN A 363 1.77 31.56 -8.28
N LYS A 364 0.63 32.25 -8.22
CA LYS A 364 -0.30 32.22 -7.09
C LYS A 364 -1.71 32.04 -7.63
N LEU A 365 -2.44 31.07 -7.09
CA LEU A 365 -3.85 30.80 -7.37
C LEU A 365 -4.61 30.76 -6.05
N THR A 366 -5.89 31.12 -6.05
CA THR A 366 -6.74 31.06 -4.86
C THR A 366 -7.98 30.22 -5.14
N ILE A 367 -8.29 29.28 -4.25
CA ILE A 367 -9.49 28.43 -4.30
C ILE A 367 -10.14 28.48 -2.92
N GLY A 368 -11.19 29.28 -2.78
CA GLY A 368 -11.82 29.53 -1.48
C GLY A 368 -10.82 30.17 -0.50
N PRO A 369 -10.65 29.62 0.73
CA PRO A 369 -9.69 30.16 1.69
C PRO A 369 -8.23 29.76 1.40
N TYR A 370 -7.98 28.88 0.42
CA TYR A 370 -6.65 28.34 0.17
C TYR A 370 -5.92 29.12 -0.94
N SER A 371 -4.69 29.52 -0.67
CA SER A 371 -3.73 30.02 -1.65
C SER A 371 -2.78 28.90 -2.06
N ILE A 372 -2.55 28.75 -3.36
CA ILE A 372 -1.66 27.78 -3.98
C ILE A 372 -0.53 28.56 -4.65
N CYS A 373 0.68 28.50 -4.09
CA CYS A 373 1.82 29.29 -4.54
C CYS A 373 2.95 28.37 -5.01
N SER A 374 3.52 28.63 -6.20
CA SER A 374 4.78 28.01 -6.63
C SER A 374 5.96 28.92 -6.34
N PHE A 375 6.99 28.36 -5.71
CA PHE A 375 8.22 29.05 -5.36
C PHE A 375 9.38 28.36 -6.02
N HIS A 376 10.13 29.05 -6.86
CA HIS A 376 11.23 28.45 -7.62
C HIS A 376 12.55 28.91 -7.03
N SER A 377 13.29 27.98 -6.45
CA SER A 377 14.63 28.18 -5.89
C SER A 377 15.29 26.82 -5.66
N GLN A 378 16.62 26.78 -5.74
CA GLN A 378 17.40 25.59 -5.40
C GLN A 378 17.46 25.37 -3.88
N ASN A 379 17.44 26.47 -3.12
CA ASN A 379 17.55 26.47 -1.67
C ASN A 379 16.38 27.28 -1.08
N ILE A 380 15.59 26.64 -0.23
CA ILE A 380 14.49 27.28 0.48
C ILE A 380 14.63 26.94 1.96
N VAL A 381 14.75 27.99 2.79
CA VAL A 381 14.92 27.83 4.23
C VAL A 381 13.66 28.30 4.94
N PHE A 382 13.06 27.40 5.73
CA PHE A 382 11.96 27.72 6.64
C PHE A 382 12.53 28.05 8.02
N VAL A 383 12.35 29.29 8.49
CA VAL A 383 12.78 29.73 9.82
C VAL A 383 11.60 30.27 10.58
N ASP A 384 11.20 29.56 11.63
CA ASP A 384 10.07 29.90 12.51
C ASP A 384 8.75 30.10 11.74
N ILE A 385 8.46 29.21 10.79
CA ILE A 385 7.28 29.27 9.94
C ILE A 385 6.34 28.12 10.27
N THR A 386 5.07 28.45 10.52
CA THR A 386 3.97 27.47 10.60
C THR A 386 3.05 27.67 9.41
N ILE A 387 2.99 26.68 8.53
CA ILE A 387 2.11 26.68 7.36
C ILE A 387 0.85 25.91 7.73
N ASP A 388 -0.30 26.59 7.70
CA ASP A 388 -1.61 25.95 7.83
C ASP A 388 -2.03 25.39 6.46
N GLY A 389 -1.51 24.20 6.14
CA GLY A 389 -1.79 23.52 4.88
C GLY A 389 -0.74 22.46 4.49
N CYS A 390 -0.38 22.39 3.21
CA CYS A 390 0.51 21.37 2.63
C CYS A 390 1.65 22.00 1.83
N VAL A 391 2.81 21.36 1.88
CA VAL A 391 4.00 21.71 1.10
C VAL A 391 4.41 20.52 0.26
N TYR A 392 4.61 20.75 -1.03
CA TYR A 392 5.11 19.78 -2.01
C TYR A 392 6.49 20.24 -2.47
N ALA A 393 7.45 19.34 -2.55
CA ALA A 393 8.83 19.61 -2.95
C ALA A 393 9.29 18.64 -4.03
#